data_AF-A0A377W6F6-F1
#
_entry.id   AF-A0A377W6F6-F1
#
_cell.length_a   1.000
_cell.length_b   1.000
_cell.length_c   1.000
_cell.angle_alpha   90.00
_cell.angle_beta   90.00
_cell.angle_gamma   90.00
#
_symmetry.space_group_name_H-M   'P 1'
#
loop_
_entity.id
_entity.type
_entity.pdbx_description
1 polymer ?
#
loop_
_entity_poly.entity_id
_entity_poly.type
_entity_poly.pdbx_seq_one_letter_code
_entity_poly.pdbx_strand_id
1 'polypeptide(L)'
;MTPARIPPNSKLLQANPFSSSSTPADSAVVASASTIPNRDARNIPLRVDLKQGTQSWKDEVLMIQEGQCWAVDDVRYLGNNSHAPAGTLRQSLEKR
;
A
#
# COMPACT_ATOMS: atom_id res chain seq x y z
N MET A 1 4.41 -33.27 -14.60
CA MET A 1 4.81 -31.85 -14.68
C MET A 1 4.18 -31.13 -13.50
N THR A 2 4.97 -30.85 -12.46
CA THR A 2 4.56 -30.00 -11.33
C THR A 2 4.57 -28.55 -11.81
N PRO A 3 3.50 -27.77 -11.62
CA PRO A 3 3.52 -26.36 -12.00
C PRO A 3 4.62 -25.64 -11.21
N ALA A 4 5.44 -24.86 -11.91
CA ALA A 4 6.48 -24.05 -11.29
C ALA A 4 5.86 -23.16 -10.21
N ARG A 5 6.38 -23.23 -8.98
CA ARG A 5 5.94 -22.38 -7.87
C ARG A 5 6.28 -20.93 -8.21
N ILE A 6 5.27 -20.15 -8.58
CA ILE A 6 5.43 -18.70 -8.77
C ILE A 6 5.87 -18.11 -7.42
N PRO A 7 6.97 -17.34 -7.38
CA PRO A 7 7.38 -16.65 -6.15
C PRO A 7 6.22 -15.78 -5.65
N PRO A 8 5.93 -15.75 -4.34
CA PRO A 8 4.81 -14.99 -3.79
C PRO A 8 4.81 -13.52 -4.24
N ASN A 9 6.00 -12.92 -4.36
CA ASN A 9 6.19 -11.52 -4.81
C ASN A 9 5.70 -11.31 -6.25
N SER A 10 5.84 -12.32 -7.13
CA SER A 10 5.36 -12.24 -8.52
C SER A 10 3.84 -12.23 -8.62
N LYS A 11 3.11 -12.83 -7.67
CA LYS A 11 1.65 -12.78 -7.65
C LYS A 11 1.14 -11.41 -7.17
N LEU A 12 1.79 -10.84 -6.16
CA LEU A 12 1.49 -9.49 -5.68
C LEU A 12 1.66 -8.45 -6.81
N LEU A 13 2.79 -8.51 -7.52
CA LEU A 13 3.12 -7.60 -8.61
C LEU A 13 2.20 -7.72 -9.84
N GLN A 14 1.62 -8.91 -10.07
CA GLN A 14 0.63 -9.13 -11.14
C GLN A 14 -0.78 -8.68 -10.75
N ALA A 15 -1.04 -8.47 -9.46
CA ALA A 15 -2.30 -7.99 -8.92
C ALA A 15 -2.20 -6.48 -8.64
N ASN A 16 -2.52 -6.05 -7.42
CA ASN A 16 -2.42 -4.66 -6.99
C ASN A 16 -1.37 -4.51 -5.86
N PRO A 17 -0.10 -4.20 -6.16
CA PRO A 17 0.91 -4.06 -5.13
C PRO A 17 0.73 -2.82 -4.25
N PHE A 18 -0.08 -1.84 -4.65
CA PHE A 18 -0.24 -0.59 -3.91
C PHE A 18 -1.49 -0.56 -3.02
N SER A 19 -2.13 -1.71 -2.81
CA SER A 19 -3.24 -1.83 -1.88
C SER A 19 -3.26 -3.17 -1.19
N SER A 20 -3.86 -3.22 0.00
CA SER A 20 -4.16 -4.48 0.68
C SER A 20 -5.17 -5.34 -0.09
N SER A 21 -6.03 -4.74 -0.91
CA SER A 21 -7.05 -5.45 -1.68
C SER A 21 -6.60 -5.73 -3.11
N SER A 22 -6.79 -6.97 -3.58
CA SER A 22 -6.58 -7.34 -4.99
C SER A 22 -7.71 -6.81 -5.87
N THR A 23 -8.83 -6.44 -5.26
CA THR A 23 -9.95 -5.78 -5.92
C THR A 23 -9.57 -4.32 -6.19
N PRO A 24 -9.66 -3.83 -7.43
CA PRO A 24 -9.38 -2.43 -7.73
C PRO A 24 -10.44 -1.52 -7.08
N ALA A 25 -10.00 -0.42 -6.49
CA ALA A 25 -10.89 0.61 -5.99
C ALA A 25 -11.50 1.43 -7.14
N ASP A 26 -12.76 1.85 -7.00
CA ASP A 26 -13.39 2.84 -7.87
C ASP A 26 -13.18 4.28 -7.35
N SER A 27 -12.82 4.43 -6.08
CA SER A 27 -12.59 5.72 -5.44
C SER A 27 -11.58 5.62 -4.30
N ALA A 28 -10.85 6.72 -4.09
CA ALA A 28 -9.87 6.88 -3.04
C ALA A 28 -10.01 8.27 -2.41
N VAL A 29 -10.09 8.33 -1.09
CA VAL A 29 -10.11 9.57 -0.31
C VAL A 29 -8.87 9.60 0.56
N VAL A 30 -8.03 10.63 0.38
CA VAL A 30 -6.77 10.78 1.11
C VAL A 30 -6.97 11.77 2.25
N ALA A 31 -6.68 11.36 3.47
CA ALA A 31 -6.75 12.22 4.63
C ALA A 31 -5.69 13.34 4.56
N SER A 32 -6.03 14.53 5.06
CA SER A 32 -5.10 15.66 5.04
C SER A 32 -3.86 15.41 5.89
N ALA A 33 -2.68 15.58 5.28
CA ALA A 33 -1.39 15.51 5.96
C ALA A 33 -1.28 16.49 7.14
N SER A 34 -2.00 17.62 7.09
CA SER A 34 -2.00 18.67 8.11
C SER A 34 -2.65 18.26 9.44
N THR A 35 -3.36 17.13 9.48
CA THR A 35 -3.96 16.57 10.70
C THR A 35 -3.07 15.55 11.40
N ILE A 36 -1.86 15.30 10.87
CA ILE A 36 -0.95 14.27 11.36
C ILE A 36 0.04 14.90 12.35
N PRO A 37 0.21 14.35 13.57
CA PRO A 37 1.02 14.96 14.63
C PRO A 37 2.54 15.08 14.37
N ASN A 38 3.08 14.50 13.30
CA ASN A 38 4.51 14.47 13.03
C ASN A 38 4.85 15.20 11.73
N ARG A 39 5.32 16.45 11.89
CA ARG A 39 5.69 17.37 10.79
C ARG A 39 7.10 17.17 10.27
N ASP A 40 7.88 16.23 10.83
CA ASP A 40 9.17 15.92 10.26
C ASP A 40 8.93 15.29 8.88
N ALA A 41 9.10 16.09 7.82
CA ALA A 41 8.73 15.83 6.42
C ALA A 41 9.41 14.60 5.82
N ARG A 42 10.25 13.94 6.61
CA ARG A 42 10.99 12.74 6.22
C ARG A 42 10.12 11.49 6.18
N ASN A 43 8.95 11.45 6.82
CA ASN A 43 8.02 10.33 6.66
C ASN A 43 6.58 10.74 7.04
N ILE A 44 5.78 11.12 6.04
CA ILE A 44 4.38 11.54 6.22
C ILE A 44 3.45 10.36 5.90
N PRO A 45 2.74 9.78 6.89
CA PRO A 45 1.80 8.70 6.66
C PRO A 45 0.42 9.22 6.21
N LEU A 46 0.12 9.13 4.92
CA LEU A 46 -1.21 9.48 4.40
C LEU A 46 -2.17 8.30 4.51
N ARG A 47 -3.23 8.45 5.33
CA ARG A 47 -4.32 7.47 5.35
C ARG A 47 -5.18 7.61 4.11
N VAL A 48 -5.45 6.48 3.46
CA VAL A 48 -6.26 6.41 2.24
C VAL A 48 -7.46 5.50 2.52
N ASP A 49 -8.65 6.07 2.46
CA ASP A 49 -9.90 5.32 2.45
C ASP A 49 -10.21 4.92 1.00
N LEU A 50 -10.23 3.62 0.74
CA LEU A 50 -10.47 3.02 -0.58
C LEU A 50 -11.84 2.37 -0.61
N LYS A 51 -12.51 2.46 -1.76
CA LYS A 51 -13.86 1.90 -1.94
C LYS A 51 -14.01 1.25 -3.31
N GLN A 52 -14.79 0.18 -3.34
CA GLN A 52 -15.33 -0.44 -4.56
C GLN A 52 -16.77 -0.85 -4.31
N GLY A 53 -17.74 -0.19 -4.93
CA GLY A 53 -19.16 -0.45 -4.68
C GLY A 53 -19.52 -0.31 -3.20
N THR A 54 -19.85 -1.42 -2.52
CA THR A 54 -20.16 -1.44 -1.08
C THR A 54 -18.97 -1.87 -0.21
N GLN A 55 -17.87 -2.32 -0.82
CA GLN A 55 -16.66 -2.71 -0.12
C GLN A 55 -15.81 -1.48 0.19
N SER A 56 -15.21 -1.44 1.36
CA SER A 56 -14.31 -0.36 1.75
C SER A 56 -13.18 -0.89 2.61
N TRP A 57 -11.99 -0.35 2.43
CA TRP A 57 -10.82 -0.69 3.21
C TRP A 57 -9.92 0.54 3.37
N LYS A 58 -8.93 0.42 4.25
CA LYS A 58 -7.96 1.49 4.49
C LYS A 58 -6.57 0.94 4.22
N ASP A 59 -5.74 1.78 3.65
CA ASP A 59 -4.29 1.60 3.57
C ASP A 59 -3.61 2.90 4.00
N GLU A 60 -2.30 2.85 4.23
CA GLU A 60 -1.51 4.02 4.58
C GLU A 60 -0.29 4.13 3.65
N VAL A 61 -0.16 5.28 2.99
CA VAL A 61 0.94 5.57 2.07
C VAL A 61 1.97 6.41 2.79
N LEU A 62 3.18 5.90 2.92
CA LEU A 62 4.29 6.64 3.50
C LEU A 62 4.94 7.51 2.42
N MET A 63 4.88 8.82 2.61
CA MET A 63 5.48 9.79 1.70
C MET A 63 6.79 10.33 2.29
N ILE A 64 7.81 10.47 1.45
CA ILE A 64 9.10 11.07 1.81
C ILE A 64 9.40 12.23 0.88
N GLN A 65 10.12 13.22 1.40
CA GLN A 65 10.57 14.34 0.58
C GLN A 65 11.93 14.04 -0.06
N GLU A 66 11.97 13.97 -1.38
CA GLU A 66 13.18 13.83 -2.18
C GLU A 66 13.43 15.14 -2.94
N GLY A 67 14.34 15.97 -2.41
CA GLY A 67 14.60 17.31 -2.94
C GLY A 67 13.36 18.21 -2.83
N GLN A 68 12.65 18.40 -3.94
CA GLN A 68 11.43 19.22 -4.04
C GLN A 68 10.18 18.39 -4.36
N CYS A 69 10.30 17.06 -4.47
CA CYS A 69 9.20 16.17 -4.80
C CYS A 69 8.83 15.28 -3.60
N TRP A 70 7.58 14.83 -3.58
CA TRP A 70 7.11 13.79 -2.67
C TRP A 70 7.17 12.45 -3.40
N ALA A 71 7.88 11.48 -2.81
CA ALA A 71 7.96 10.11 -3.29
C ALA A 71 7.22 9.18 -2.33
N VAL A 72 6.69 8.07 -2.86
CA VAL A 72 6.14 6.97 -2.05
C VAL A 72 7.32 6.13 -1.55
N ASP A 73 7.50 6.05 -0.24
CA ASP A 73 8.53 5.25 0.40
C ASP A 73 8.07 3.81 0.69
N ASP A 74 6.82 3.66 1.14
CA ASP A 74 6.19 2.36 1.37
C ASP A 74 4.66 2.47 1.37
N VAL A 75 3.99 1.33 1.25
CA VAL A 75 2.55 1.21 1.50
C VAL A 75 2.35 0.22 2.64
N ARG A 76 1.66 0.66 3.69
CA ARG A 76 1.22 -0.21 4.79
C ARG A 76 -0.19 -0.69 4.49
N TYR A 77 -0.34 -2.01 4.48
CA TYR A 77 -1.61 -2.68 4.23
C TYR A 77 -2.39 -2.77 5.55
N LEU A 78 -3.50 -2.02 5.65
CA LEU A 78 -4.34 -2.01 6.87
C LEU A 78 -5.66 -2.78 6.68
N GLY A 79 -5.97 -3.20 5.44
CA GLY A 79 -7.12 -4.05 5.16
C GLY A 79 -7.02 -5.44 5.80
N ASN A 80 -8.11 -5.89 6.41
CA ASN A 80 -8.16 -7.16 7.16
C ASN A 80 -7.91 -8.41 6.31
N ASN A 81 -8.15 -8.37 5.00
CA ASN A 81 -8.02 -9.49 4.07
C ASN A 81 -6.94 -9.22 3.04
N SER A 82 -5.75 -8.81 3.50
CA SER A 82 -4.66 -8.46 2.59
C SER A 82 -4.24 -9.64 1.72
N HIS A 83 -4.13 -9.44 0.41
CA HIS A 83 -3.55 -10.45 -0.49
C HIS A 83 -2.01 -10.41 -0.52
N ALA A 84 -1.41 -9.42 0.15
CA ALA A 84 0.02 -9.28 0.22
C ALA A 84 0.64 -10.29 1.22
N PRO A 85 1.85 -10.79 0.95
CA PRO A 85 2.53 -11.76 1.81
C PRO A 85 3.06 -11.16 3.13
N ALA A 86 3.13 -9.83 3.25
CA ALA A 86 3.58 -9.12 4.44
C ALA A 86 2.72 -7.87 4.70
N GLY A 87 2.97 -7.17 5.81
CA GLY A 87 2.20 -5.99 6.21
C GLY A 87 2.53 -4.71 5.42
N THR A 88 3.62 -4.70 4.64
CA THR A 88 3.97 -3.58 3.78
C THR A 88 4.42 -4.02 2.39
N LEU A 89 4.39 -3.09 1.43
CA LEU A 89 4.88 -3.32 0.07
C LEU A 89 6.36 -3.67 0.08
N ARG A 90 7.20 -2.89 0.76
CA ARG A 90 8.64 -3.15 0.85
C ARG A 90 8.94 -4.55 1.36
N GLN A 91 8.35 -4.94 2.49
CA GLN A 91 8.53 -6.28 3.06
C GLN A 91 8.02 -7.39 2.14
N SER A 92 7.00 -7.10 1.33
CA SER A 92 6.46 -8.04 0.37
C SER A 92 7.34 -8.20 -0.89
N LEU A 93 8.21 -7.24 -1.17
CA LEU A 93 9.17 -7.29 -2.29
C LEU A 93 10.52 -7.86 -1.86
N GLU A 94 10.87 -7.75 -0.58
CA GLU A 94 12.05 -8.40 -0.02
C GLU A 94 12.01 -9.92 -0.28
N LYS A 95 13.10 -10.46 -0.81
CA LYS A 95 13.24 -11.90 -1.03
C LYS A 95 13.31 -12.59 0.34
N ARG A 96 12.35 -13.47 0.62
CA ARG A 96 12.46 -14.47 1.70
C ARG A 96 12.75 -15.84 1.12
#